data_AF-A0A5C7QFH1-F1
#
_entry.id   AF-A0A5C7QFH1-F1
#
_cell.length_a   1.000
_cell.length_b   1.000
_cell.length_c   1.000
_cell.angle_alpha   90.00
_cell.angle_beta   90.00
_cell.angle_gamma   90.00
#
_symmetry.space_group_name_H-M   'P 1'
#
loop_
_entity.id
_entity.type
_entity.pdbx_description
1 polymer ?
#
loop_
_entity_poly.entity_id
_entity_poly.type
_entity_poly.pdbx_seq_one_letter_code
_entity_poly.pdbx_strand_id
1 'polypeptide(L)'
;MRTTQTLQTRTPLALFNDSRACATALLAAWLDAWPESSVFGDDEQRYSPETILLELRSELGSHLLSQNYQGLMAAVEIVTTDHFTQSLPDFVRLCNILAGDDPGDTFDFATADEIAWAVWERAVLLALVFGDDADVGKYSDEILGYAQHMLSDAGITRIPPTMRHMFATTPTVFDDQNTDLADDPAMWQIANGVQAAQIGEITNALAARHGELRAQLAAFAQTGARRVDDTWAEPAFAIASRLVNAKQPGAA
;
A
#
# COMPACT_ATOMS: atom_id res chain seq x y z
N MET A 1 -23.10 14.82 25.42
CA MET A 1 -22.06 15.83 25.71
C MET A 1 -20.71 15.11 25.78
N ARG A 2 -19.93 15.13 24.70
CA ARG A 2 -18.53 14.68 24.74
C ARG A 2 -17.75 15.72 25.54
N THR A 3 -17.11 15.32 26.62
CA THR A 3 -16.23 16.18 27.41
C THR A 3 -15.14 16.70 26.48
N THR A 4 -14.99 18.02 26.39
CA THR A 4 -13.97 18.73 25.60
C THR A 4 -12.59 18.53 26.25
N GLN A 5 -12.15 17.28 26.36
CA GLN A 5 -10.74 16.97 26.50
C GLN A 5 -10.21 17.01 25.08
N THR A 6 -9.49 18.08 24.75
CA THR A 6 -8.94 18.36 23.43
C THR A 6 -8.28 17.11 22.85
N LEU A 7 -8.84 16.58 21.76
CA LEU A 7 -8.36 15.38 21.06
C LEU A 7 -6.95 15.56 20.47
N GLN A 8 -6.39 16.77 20.53
CA GLN A 8 -4.99 17.08 20.23
C GLN A 8 -3.97 16.28 21.05
N THR A 9 -4.36 15.67 22.18
CA THR A 9 -3.50 14.74 22.92
C THR A 9 -3.65 13.27 22.49
N ARG A 10 -4.53 12.96 21.53
CA ARG A 10 -4.62 11.61 20.94
C ARG A 10 -3.53 11.44 19.91
N THR A 11 -2.47 10.76 20.33
CA THR A 11 -1.28 10.48 19.53
C THR A 11 -1.56 9.94 18.12
N PRO A 12 -2.61 9.14 17.85
CA PRO A 12 -2.89 8.70 16.49
C PRO A 12 -3.23 9.84 15.51
N LEU A 13 -3.94 10.88 15.95
CA LEU A 13 -4.31 12.01 15.08
C LEU A 13 -3.12 12.90 14.72
N ALA A 14 -2.07 12.92 15.55
CA ALA A 14 -0.84 13.66 15.22
C ALA A 14 -0.16 13.13 13.95
N LEU A 15 -0.45 11.88 13.56
CA LEU A 15 0.08 11.27 12.34
C LEU A 15 -0.37 12.02 11.07
N PHE A 16 -1.56 12.63 11.07
CA PHE A 16 -2.03 13.44 9.94
C PHE A 16 -1.18 14.70 9.69
N ASN A 17 -0.26 15.04 10.60
CA ASN A 17 0.70 16.13 10.45
C ASN A 17 2.12 15.64 10.08
N ASP A 18 2.37 14.33 10.05
CA ASP A 18 3.66 13.75 9.64
C ASP A 18 3.66 13.54 8.13
N SER A 19 4.59 14.17 7.42
CA SER A 19 4.69 14.04 5.96
C SER A 19 5.12 12.66 5.49
N ARG A 20 5.48 11.76 6.41
CA ARG A 20 5.87 10.37 6.11
C ARG A 20 4.80 9.37 6.54
N ALA A 21 3.62 9.85 6.93
CA ALA A 21 2.52 8.99 7.33
C ALA A 21 2.11 8.05 6.18
N CYS A 22 2.12 6.75 6.45
CA CYS A 22 1.65 5.77 5.50
C CYS A 22 0.11 5.73 5.51
N ALA A 23 -0.50 5.48 4.35
CA ALA A 23 -1.96 5.43 4.20
C ALA A 23 -2.62 4.42 5.14
N THR A 24 -1.96 3.28 5.36
CA THR A 24 -2.39 2.26 6.33
C THR A 24 -2.49 2.81 7.74
N ALA A 25 -1.46 3.54 8.18
CA ALA A 25 -1.43 4.11 9.52
C ALA A 25 -2.43 5.27 9.66
N LEU A 26 -2.67 6.05 8.58
CA LEU A 26 -3.71 7.08 8.53
C LEU A 26 -5.11 6.49 8.67
N LEU A 27 -5.42 5.39 7.97
CA LEU A 27 -6.69 4.68 8.13
C LEU A 27 -6.86 4.12 9.54
N ALA A 28 -5.81 3.50 10.09
CA ALA A 28 -5.83 3.00 11.45
C ALA A 28 -6.04 4.12 12.50
N ALA A 29 -5.41 5.29 12.32
CA ALA A 29 -5.65 6.46 13.15
C ALA A 29 -7.10 6.98 13.03
N TRP A 30 -7.67 6.97 11.82
CA TRP A 30 -9.07 7.32 11.59
C TRP A 30 -10.01 6.36 12.32
N LEU A 31 -9.83 5.04 12.16
CA LEU A 31 -10.69 4.02 12.76
C LEU A 31 -10.59 3.94 14.29
N ASP A 32 -9.50 4.45 14.88
CA ASP A 32 -9.37 4.64 16.33
C ASP A 32 -10.19 5.85 16.83
N ALA A 33 -10.17 6.95 16.06
CA ALA A 33 -10.80 8.20 16.47
C ALA A 33 -12.31 8.26 16.14
N TRP A 34 -12.74 7.65 15.04
CA TRP A 34 -14.13 7.63 14.55
C TRP A 34 -14.68 6.20 14.42
N PRO A 35 -16.01 6.02 14.41
CA PRO A 35 -16.62 4.69 14.27
C PRO A 35 -16.26 4.04 12.93
N GLU A 36 -16.04 2.72 12.90
CA GLU A 36 -15.86 1.93 11.67
C GLU A 36 -16.96 2.15 10.63
N SER A 37 -18.20 2.37 11.07
CA SER A 37 -19.33 2.65 10.16
C SER A 37 -19.12 3.91 9.32
N SER A 38 -18.22 4.81 9.72
CA SER A 38 -17.86 5.98 8.89
C SER A 38 -17.18 5.58 7.58
N VAL A 39 -16.55 4.40 7.50
CA VAL A 39 -15.91 3.88 6.30
C VAL A 39 -16.66 2.66 5.76
N PHE A 40 -17.00 1.73 6.64
CA PHE A 40 -17.55 0.41 6.30
C PHE A 40 -19.06 0.28 6.54
N GLY A 41 -19.71 1.36 6.95
CA GLY A 41 -21.17 1.35 7.12
C GLY A 41 -21.90 1.33 5.78
N ASP A 42 -23.21 1.12 5.86
CA ASP A 42 -24.13 1.30 4.75
C ASP A 42 -24.14 2.78 4.31
N ASP A 43 -24.72 3.06 3.14
CA ASP A 43 -24.71 4.40 2.53
C ASP A 43 -25.20 5.52 3.47
N GLU A 44 -26.13 5.21 4.39
CA GLU A 44 -26.65 6.18 5.37
C GLU A 44 -25.68 6.47 6.54
N GLN A 45 -24.76 5.55 6.82
CA GLN A 45 -23.81 5.63 7.95
C GLN A 45 -22.40 6.05 7.51
N ARG A 46 -22.04 5.73 6.26
CA ARG A 46 -20.73 6.03 5.68
C ARG A 46 -20.56 7.53 5.52
N TYR A 47 -19.39 8.02 5.92
CA TYR A 47 -19.06 9.43 5.76
C TYR A 47 -18.67 9.67 4.31
N SER A 48 -19.17 10.76 3.73
CA SER A 48 -18.65 11.24 2.46
C SER A 48 -17.22 11.76 2.62
N PRO A 49 -16.41 11.84 1.55
CA PRO A 49 -15.09 12.45 1.61
C PRO A 49 -15.11 13.87 2.23
N GLU A 50 -16.11 14.68 1.90
CA GLU A 50 -16.29 16.02 2.47
C GLU A 50 -16.55 15.99 3.98
N THR A 51 -17.28 15.00 4.45
CA THR A 51 -17.56 14.80 5.88
C THR A 51 -16.27 14.40 6.61
N ILE A 52 -15.49 13.48 6.05
CA ILE A 52 -14.18 13.09 6.61
C ILE A 52 -13.24 14.30 6.67
N LEU A 53 -13.18 15.09 5.60
CA LEU A 53 -12.38 16.32 5.56
C LEU A 53 -12.81 17.33 6.62
N LEU A 54 -14.12 17.51 6.82
CA LEU A 54 -14.66 18.44 7.81
C LEU A 54 -14.30 18.00 9.24
N GLU A 55 -14.45 16.72 9.54
CA GLU A 55 -14.07 16.14 10.84
C GLU A 55 -12.57 16.31 11.11
N LEU A 56 -11.71 15.96 10.13
CA LEU A 56 -10.26 16.15 10.26
C LEU A 56 -9.89 17.63 10.44
N ARG A 57 -10.52 18.55 9.70
CA ARG A 57 -10.26 19.99 9.84
C ARG A 57 -10.76 20.54 11.18
N SER A 58 -11.86 20.01 11.71
CA SER A 58 -12.35 20.37 13.04
C SER A 58 -11.33 20.01 14.13
N GLU A 59 -10.63 18.89 13.97
CA GLU A 59 -9.66 18.40 14.96
C GLU A 59 -8.24 18.98 14.77
N LEU A 60 -7.77 19.08 13.53
CA LEU A 60 -6.39 19.41 13.19
C LEU A 60 -6.21 20.85 12.67
N GLY A 61 -7.30 21.50 12.27
CA GLY A 61 -7.26 22.85 11.70
C GLY A 61 -6.30 22.95 10.51
N SER A 62 -5.37 23.91 10.57
CA SER A 62 -4.37 24.14 9.52
C SER A 62 -3.19 23.16 9.52
N HIS A 63 -3.14 22.22 10.48
CA HIS A 63 -2.05 21.25 10.56
C HIS A 63 -2.27 20.03 9.65
N LEU A 64 -3.51 19.78 9.22
CA LEU A 64 -3.83 18.69 8.30
C LEU A 64 -3.08 18.86 6.97
N LEU A 65 -2.18 17.94 6.67
CA LEU A 65 -1.49 17.90 5.38
C LEU A 65 -2.41 17.36 4.30
N SER A 66 -2.45 18.02 3.14
CA SER A 66 -3.28 17.62 2.00
C SER A 66 -2.96 16.18 1.53
N GLN A 67 -1.67 15.86 1.43
CA GLN A 67 -1.19 14.52 1.10
C GLN A 67 -1.69 13.44 2.06
N ASN A 68 -1.83 13.74 3.36
CA ASN A 68 -2.27 12.76 4.35
C ASN A 68 -3.80 12.55 4.28
N TYR A 69 -4.55 13.60 3.95
CA TYR A 69 -5.96 13.43 3.62
C TYR A 69 -6.13 12.57 2.35
N GLN A 70 -5.35 12.83 1.30
CA GLN A 70 -5.37 12.02 0.08
C GLN A 70 -4.97 10.56 0.35
N GLY A 71 -3.94 10.33 1.17
CA GLY A 71 -3.52 8.99 1.60
C GLY A 71 -4.62 8.25 2.37
N LEU A 72 -5.34 8.94 3.27
CA LEU A 72 -6.51 8.35 3.92
C LEU A 72 -7.61 7.99 2.89
N MET A 73 -7.91 8.88 1.95
CA MET A 73 -8.92 8.60 0.92
C MET A 73 -8.52 7.44 0.00
N ALA A 74 -7.24 7.34 -0.35
CA ALA A 74 -6.70 6.20 -1.09
C ALA A 74 -6.83 4.89 -0.31
N ALA A 75 -6.50 4.90 0.99
CA ALA A 75 -6.70 3.73 1.85
C ALA A 75 -8.18 3.32 1.91
N VAL A 76 -9.09 4.26 2.09
CA VAL A 76 -10.54 4.03 2.09
C VAL A 76 -10.99 3.43 0.76
N GLU A 77 -10.57 4.00 -0.37
CA GLU A 77 -10.92 3.50 -1.71
C GLU A 77 -10.43 2.06 -1.89
N ILE A 78 -9.18 1.76 -1.56
CA ILE A 78 -8.57 0.43 -1.68
C ILE A 78 -9.33 -0.64 -0.89
N VAL A 79 -9.86 -0.31 0.28
CA VAL A 79 -10.56 -1.29 1.15
C VAL A 79 -12.07 -1.34 0.93
N THR A 80 -12.64 -0.40 0.16
CA THR A 80 -14.09 -0.34 -0.08
C THR A 80 -14.49 -0.61 -1.53
N THR A 81 -13.56 -0.55 -2.48
CA THR A 81 -13.80 -0.78 -3.91
C THR A 81 -12.80 -1.77 -4.50
N ASP A 82 -13.06 -2.22 -5.72
CA ASP A 82 -12.14 -3.05 -6.51
C ASP A 82 -11.29 -2.24 -7.51
N HIS A 83 -11.40 -0.89 -7.50
CA HIS A 83 -10.77 -0.01 -8.48
C HIS A 83 -9.25 -0.22 -8.59
N PHE A 84 -8.56 -0.42 -7.46
CA PHE A 84 -7.13 -0.71 -7.44
C PHE A 84 -6.75 -1.95 -8.26
N THR A 85 -7.66 -2.92 -8.39
CA THR A 85 -7.41 -4.17 -9.12
C THR A 85 -8.03 -4.21 -10.51
N GLN A 86 -9.01 -3.34 -10.80
CA GLN A 86 -9.80 -3.40 -12.04
C GLN A 86 -9.60 -2.20 -12.98
N SER A 87 -9.21 -1.03 -12.44
CA SER A 87 -9.09 0.22 -13.20
C SER A 87 -7.62 0.65 -13.27
N LEU A 88 -7.00 0.57 -14.45
CA LEU A 88 -5.61 1.00 -14.64
C LEU A 88 -5.37 2.48 -14.26
N PRO A 89 -6.25 3.45 -14.65
CA PRO A 89 -6.09 4.84 -14.22
C PRO A 89 -6.11 5.01 -12.70
N ASP A 90 -7.02 4.32 -12.00
CA ASP A 90 -7.09 4.38 -10.54
C ASP A 90 -5.92 3.67 -9.88
N PHE A 91 -5.47 2.53 -10.44
CA PHE A 91 -4.28 1.84 -9.98
C PHE A 91 -3.04 2.75 -10.01
N VAL A 92 -2.77 3.42 -11.13
CA VAL A 92 -1.63 4.35 -11.25
C VAL A 92 -1.77 5.51 -10.26
N ARG A 93 -2.94 6.16 -10.22
CA ARG A 93 -3.21 7.26 -9.29
C ARG A 93 -3.00 6.83 -7.83
N LEU A 94 -3.52 5.67 -7.44
CA LEU A 94 -3.39 5.15 -6.08
C LEU A 94 -1.95 4.76 -5.77
N CYS A 95 -1.19 4.21 -6.73
CA CYS A 95 0.24 3.94 -6.53
C CYS A 95 1.01 5.22 -6.17
N ASN A 96 0.83 6.30 -6.92
CA ASN A 96 1.51 7.58 -6.68
C ASN A 96 1.10 8.20 -5.33
N ILE A 97 -0.21 8.18 -5.01
CA ILE A 97 -0.69 8.70 -3.72
C ILE A 97 -0.09 7.90 -2.55
N LEU A 98 -0.10 6.56 -2.64
CA LEU A 98 0.52 5.71 -1.62
C LEU A 98 2.03 5.92 -1.55
N ALA A 99 2.68 6.24 -2.66
CA ALA A 99 4.09 6.55 -2.69
C ALA A 99 4.45 7.85 -1.98
N GLY A 100 3.48 8.76 -1.81
CA GLY A 100 3.64 10.07 -1.20
C GLY A 100 3.81 11.20 -2.22
N ASP A 101 3.57 10.92 -3.50
CA ASP A 101 3.66 11.92 -4.55
C ASP A 101 2.43 12.81 -4.58
N ASP A 102 2.64 14.10 -4.87
CA ASP A 102 1.56 15.06 -5.04
C ASP A 102 0.88 14.79 -6.39
N PRO A 103 -0.44 14.55 -6.43
CA PRO A 103 -1.18 14.48 -7.69
C PRO A 103 -1.21 15.86 -8.33
N GLY A 104 -0.12 16.22 -9.02
CA GLY A 104 -0.05 17.44 -9.81
C GLY A 104 -1.03 17.41 -11.00
N ASP A 105 -1.05 18.51 -11.76
CA ASP A 105 -1.94 18.65 -12.92
C ASP A 105 -1.55 17.75 -14.11
N THR A 106 -0.36 17.15 -14.06
CA THR A 106 0.16 16.25 -15.10
C THR A 106 -0.02 14.79 -14.69
N PHE A 107 -0.49 13.98 -15.63
CA PHE A 107 -0.51 12.53 -15.46
C PHE A 107 0.92 12.01 -15.28
N ASP A 108 1.19 11.40 -14.11
CA ASP A 108 2.48 10.81 -13.78
C ASP A 108 2.37 9.28 -13.74
N PHE A 109 3.33 8.61 -14.34
CA PHE A 109 3.33 7.14 -14.43
C PHE A 109 3.92 6.55 -13.16
N ALA A 110 3.22 5.59 -12.56
CA ALA A 110 3.72 4.89 -11.40
C ALA A 110 4.97 4.08 -11.74
N THR A 111 6.06 4.33 -11.02
CA THR A 111 7.33 3.62 -11.18
C THR A 111 7.27 2.20 -10.62
N ALA A 112 8.27 1.37 -10.95
CA ALA A 112 8.31 -0.02 -10.48
C ALA A 112 8.36 -0.12 -8.95
N ASP A 113 9.04 0.79 -8.26
CA ASP A 113 9.11 0.85 -6.80
C ASP A 113 7.83 1.38 -6.17
N GLU A 114 7.17 2.37 -6.78
CA GLU A 114 5.85 2.86 -6.33
C GLU A 114 4.79 1.78 -6.43
N ILE A 115 4.75 1.04 -7.56
CA ILE A 115 3.88 -0.12 -7.73
C ILE A 115 4.19 -1.18 -6.66
N ALA A 116 5.47 -1.51 -6.47
CA ALA A 116 5.87 -2.52 -5.50
C ALA A 116 5.46 -2.14 -4.07
N TRP A 117 5.55 -0.84 -3.73
CA TRP A 117 5.09 -0.31 -2.46
C TRP A 117 3.58 -0.39 -2.33
N ALA A 118 2.84 0.14 -3.29
CA ALA A 118 1.40 0.21 -3.27
C ALA A 118 0.74 -1.17 -3.16
N VAL A 119 1.26 -2.13 -3.92
CA VAL A 119 0.84 -3.53 -3.90
C VAL A 119 1.08 -4.18 -2.54
N TRP A 120 2.23 -3.90 -1.91
CA TRP A 120 2.53 -4.40 -0.58
C TRP A 120 1.71 -3.71 0.51
N GLU A 121 1.61 -2.38 0.48
CA GLU A 121 0.85 -1.60 1.46
C GLU A 121 -0.63 -1.96 1.41
N ARG A 122 -1.20 -2.18 0.21
CA ARG A 122 -2.55 -2.72 0.04
C ARG A 122 -2.73 -4.06 0.76
N ALA A 123 -1.77 -4.98 0.66
CA ALA A 123 -1.87 -6.26 1.36
C ALA A 123 -1.92 -6.07 2.89
N VAL A 124 -1.18 -5.09 3.42
CA VAL A 124 -1.24 -4.72 4.85
C VAL A 124 -2.57 -4.05 5.20
N LEU A 125 -3.09 -3.14 4.36
CA LEU A 125 -4.40 -2.50 4.53
C LEU A 125 -5.51 -3.54 4.64
N LEU A 126 -5.57 -4.48 3.68
CA LEU A 126 -6.57 -5.53 3.66
C LEU A 126 -6.44 -6.44 4.88
N ALA A 127 -5.22 -6.81 5.24
CA ALA A 127 -4.96 -7.61 6.43
C ALA A 127 -5.36 -6.90 7.73
N LEU A 128 -5.16 -5.58 7.80
CA LEU A 128 -5.54 -4.76 8.95
C LEU A 128 -7.06 -4.66 9.09
N VAL A 129 -7.79 -4.56 7.99
CA VAL A 129 -9.25 -4.38 8.00
C VAL A 129 -10.00 -5.71 8.09
N PHE A 130 -9.57 -6.72 7.34
CA PHE A 130 -10.30 -7.98 7.15
C PHE A 130 -9.65 -9.18 7.85
N GLY A 131 -8.46 -9.01 8.43
CA GLY A 131 -7.77 -10.09 9.14
C GLY A 131 -7.50 -11.30 8.23
N ASP A 132 -7.82 -12.50 8.72
CA ASP A 132 -7.63 -13.74 7.95
C ASP A 132 -8.57 -13.87 6.73
N ASP A 133 -9.64 -13.07 6.66
CA ASP A 133 -10.56 -13.03 5.52
C ASP A 133 -10.08 -12.08 4.40
N ALA A 134 -8.91 -11.46 4.56
CA ALA A 134 -8.31 -10.58 3.57
C ALA A 134 -8.02 -11.31 2.26
N ASP A 135 -8.52 -10.77 1.14
CA ASP A 135 -8.25 -11.24 -0.21
C ASP A 135 -7.62 -10.14 -1.06
N VAL A 136 -6.44 -10.41 -1.62
CA VAL A 136 -5.76 -9.48 -2.54
C VAL A 136 -6.46 -9.41 -3.90
N GLY A 137 -7.36 -10.33 -4.22
CA GLY A 137 -8.11 -10.35 -5.47
C GLY A 137 -7.22 -10.59 -6.69
N LYS A 138 -7.83 -10.48 -7.88
CA LYS A 138 -7.13 -10.60 -9.17
C LYS A 138 -7.03 -9.24 -9.82
N TYR A 139 -5.83 -8.91 -10.30
CA TYR A 139 -5.61 -7.71 -11.11
C TYR A 139 -6.08 -7.94 -12.55
N SER A 140 -6.59 -6.89 -13.18
CA SER A 140 -6.96 -6.91 -14.59
C SER A 140 -5.75 -7.06 -15.50
N ASP A 141 -5.95 -7.62 -16.69
CA ASP A 141 -4.87 -7.84 -17.67
C ASP A 141 -4.15 -6.53 -18.05
N GLU A 142 -4.88 -5.40 -18.07
CA GLU A 142 -4.30 -4.08 -18.33
C GLU A 142 -3.31 -3.65 -17.23
N ILE A 143 -3.66 -3.85 -15.95
CA ILE A 143 -2.78 -3.54 -14.83
C ILE A 143 -1.55 -4.47 -14.84
N LEU A 144 -1.75 -5.75 -15.12
CA LEU A 144 -0.65 -6.70 -15.23
C LEU A 144 0.32 -6.34 -16.37
N GLY A 145 -0.23 -6.00 -17.54
CA GLY A 145 0.57 -5.54 -18.68
C GLY A 145 1.33 -4.25 -18.39
N TYR A 146 0.69 -3.30 -17.70
CA TYR A 146 1.33 -2.06 -17.27
C TYR A 146 2.47 -2.31 -16.27
N ALA A 147 2.22 -3.07 -15.20
CA ALA A 147 3.26 -3.37 -14.22
C ALA A 147 4.43 -4.16 -14.82
N GLN A 148 4.13 -5.07 -15.76
CA GLN A 148 5.16 -5.78 -16.51
C GLN A 148 6.00 -4.83 -17.38
N HIS A 149 5.36 -3.85 -18.03
CA HIS A 149 6.05 -2.82 -18.80
C HIS A 149 6.96 -1.98 -17.90
N MET A 150 6.48 -1.50 -16.76
CA MET A 150 7.28 -0.69 -15.82
C MET A 150 8.46 -1.46 -15.23
N LEU A 151 8.29 -2.75 -14.92
CA LEU A 151 9.41 -3.61 -14.50
C LEU A 151 10.43 -3.78 -15.64
N SER A 152 9.97 -3.97 -16.88
CA SER A 152 10.85 -4.13 -18.04
C SER A 152 11.63 -2.85 -18.35
N ASP A 153 10.98 -1.68 -18.26
CA ASP A 153 11.60 -0.37 -18.45
C ASP A 153 12.67 -0.08 -17.37
N ALA A 154 12.40 -0.51 -16.14
CA ALA A 154 13.38 -0.50 -15.06
C ALA A 154 14.53 -1.51 -15.23
N GLY A 155 14.54 -2.34 -16.29
CA GLY A 155 15.55 -3.38 -16.53
C GLY A 155 15.36 -4.66 -15.70
N ILE A 156 14.22 -4.79 -15.02
CA ILE A 156 13.93 -5.90 -14.12
C ILE A 156 13.25 -7.01 -14.91
N THR A 157 14.00 -8.07 -15.21
CA THR A 157 13.43 -9.24 -15.88
C THR A 157 12.97 -10.33 -14.92
N ARG A 158 13.01 -10.10 -13.60
CA ARG A 158 12.51 -11.05 -12.59
C ARG A 158 11.64 -10.32 -11.58
N ILE A 159 10.40 -10.79 -11.44
CA ILE A 159 9.40 -10.16 -10.57
C ILE A 159 9.91 -10.05 -9.13
N PRO A 160 9.93 -8.83 -8.55
CA PRO A 160 10.25 -8.61 -7.15
C PRO A 160 9.33 -9.45 -6.23
N PRO A 161 9.84 -10.04 -5.14
CA PRO A 161 9.02 -10.87 -4.24
C PRO A 161 7.72 -10.22 -3.79
N THR A 162 7.73 -8.91 -3.54
CA THR A 162 6.56 -8.12 -3.12
C THR A 162 5.43 -8.07 -4.15
N MET A 163 5.75 -8.20 -5.43
CA MET A 163 4.81 -8.13 -6.54
C MET A 163 4.39 -9.51 -7.06
N ARG A 164 4.99 -10.61 -6.60
CA ARG A 164 4.73 -11.94 -7.16
C ARG A 164 3.26 -12.35 -7.14
N HIS A 165 2.55 -12.02 -6.06
CA HIS A 165 1.14 -12.38 -5.93
C HIS A 165 0.26 -11.73 -7.01
N MET A 166 0.64 -10.54 -7.51
CA MET A 166 -0.07 -9.86 -8.59
C MET A 166 -0.04 -10.69 -9.89
N PHE A 167 1.09 -11.34 -10.18
CA PHE A 167 1.28 -12.12 -11.42
C PHE A 167 0.97 -13.61 -11.27
N ALA A 168 0.42 -14.04 -10.13
CA ALA A 168 0.44 -15.44 -9.74
C ALA A 168 -0.35 -16.36 -10.71
N THR A 169 -1.32 -15.83 -11.46
CA THR A 169 -2.11 -16.58 -12.45
C THR A 169 -1.75 -16.28 -13.90
N THR A 170 -0.75 -15.45 -14.16
CA THR A 170 -0.47 -14.90 -15.49
C THR A 170 0.90 -15.36 -15.96
N PRO A 171 1.00 -16.02 -17.13
CA PRO A 171 2.29 -16.33 -17.74
C PRO A 171 3.05 -15.02 -17.93
N THR A 172 4.24 -14.91 -17.35
CA THR A 172 5.05 -13.69 -17.48
C THR A 172 6.19 -13.91 -18.45
N VAL A 173 6.52 -12.87 -19.21
CA VAL A 173 7.65 -12.91 -20.18
C VAL A 173 9.01 -12.93 -19.45
N PHE A 174 8.99 -12.74 -18.13
CA PHE A 174 10.16 -12.71 -17.25
C PHE A 174 10.93 -14.04 -17.16
N ASP A 175 10.28 -15.18 -17.41
CA ASP A 175 10.95 -16.49 -17.35
C ASP A 175 11.73 -16.84 -18.64
N ASP A 176 11.42 -16.22 -19.79
CA ASP A 176 11.97 -16.63 -21.09
C ASP A 176 13.18 -15.80 -21.56
N GLN A 177 13.36 -14.55 -21.10
CA GLN A 177 14.36 -13.63 -21.67
C GLN A 177 15.82 -13.96 -21.33
N ASN A 178 16.08 -14.93 -20.44
CA ASN A 178 17.44 -15.35 -20.10
C ASN A 178 18.02 -16.42 -21.04
N THR A 179 17.23 -16.88 -22.03
CA THR A 179 17.66 -17.93 -22.97
C THR A 179 18.67 -17.43 -24.01
N ASP A 180 18.57 -16.17 -24.46
CA ASP A 180 19.46 -15.61 -25.48
C ASP A 180 20.89 -15.28 -24.96
N LEU A 181 21.06 -15.14 -23.64
CA LEU A 181 22.36 -14.88 -23.01
C LEU A 181 22.99 -16.15 -22.42
N ALA A 182 22.29 -17.29 -22.45
CA ALA A 182 22.77 -18.54 -21.86
C ALA A 182 24.06 -19.05 -22.53
N ASP A 183 24.29 -18.68 -23.80
CA ASP A 183 25.45 -19.09 -24.59
C ASP A 183 26.73 -18.28 -24.27
N ASP A 184 26.63 -17.15 -23.54
CA ASP A 184 27.77 -16.36 -23.06
C ASP A 184 27.71 -16.18 -21.52
N PRO A 185 28.43 -17.05 -20.77
CA PRO A 185 28.44 -16.99 -19.30
C PRO A 185 28.91 -15.64 -18.72
N ALA A 186 29.77 -14.90 -19.42
CA ALA A 186 30.26 -13.61 -18.94
C ALA A 186 29.17 -12.54 -19.08
N MET A 187 28.46 -12.51 -20.21
CA MET A 187 27.32 -11.61 -20.42
C MET A 187 26.16 -11.93 -19.48
N TRP A 188 25.88 -13.21 -19.25
CA TRP A 188 24.86 -13.66 -18.29
C TRP A 188 25.17 -13.20 -16.85
N GLN A 189 26.44 -13.28 -16.43
CA GLN A 189 26.86 -12.81 -15.10
C GLN A 189 26.69 -11.29 -14.94
N ILE A 190 27.02 -10.52 -15.98
CA ILE A 190 26.83 -9.06 -15.98
C ILE A 190 25.34 -8.72 -15.91
N ALA A 191 24.51 -9.33 -16.77
CA ALA A 191 23.07 -9.08 -16.80
C ALA A 191 22.40 -9.40 -15.45
N ASN A 192 22.73 -10.55 -14.85
CA ASN A 192 22.22 -10.91 -13.53
C ASN A 192 22.72 -9.97 -12.42
N GLY A 193 23.96 -9.49 -12.51
CA GLY A 193 24.50 -8.52 -11.56
C GLY A 193 23.70 -7.21 -11.56
N VAL A 194 23.37 -6.70 -12.75
CA VAL A 194 22.55 -5.49 -12.90
C VAL A 194 21.13 -5.71 -12.36
N GLN A 195 20.48 -6.81 -12.74
CA GLN A 195 19.13 -7.11 -12.24
C GLN A 195 19.09 -7.31 -10.72
N ALA A 196 20.09 -8.00 -10.16
CA ALA A 196 20.19 -8.18 -8.72
C ALA A 196 20.37 -6.86 -7.98
N ALA A 197 21.13 -5.91 -8.55
CA ALA A 197 21.30 -4.58 -8.00
C ALA A 197 19.97 -3.80 -8.00
N GLN A 198 19.25 -3.77 -9.12
CA GLN A 198 17.96 -3.06 -9.24
C GLN A 198 16.88 -3.65 -8.33
N ILE A 199 16.74 -4.97 -8.28
CA ILE A 199 15.83 -5.63 -7.33
C ILE A 199 16.26 -5.32 -5.90
N GLY A 200 17.57 -5.24 -5.64
CA GLY A 200 18.12 -4.83 -4.35
C GLY A 200 17.73 -3.40 -3.97
N GLU A 201 17.78 -2.45 -4.89
CA GLU A 201 17.35 -1.06 -4.69
C GLU A 201 15.87 -0.97 -4.30
N ILE A 202 14.99 -1.61 -5.08
CA ILE A 202 13.55 -1.70 -4.76
C ILE A 202 13.35 -2.34 -3.38
N THR A 203 14.02 -3.46 -3.11
CA THR A 203 13.88 -4.17 -1.83
C THR A 203 14.34 -3.31 -0.64
N ASN A 204 15.42 -2.55 -0.80
CA ASN A 204 15.94 -1.66 0.24
C ASN A 204 15.01 -0.46 0.48
N ALA A 205 14.49 0.15 -0.58
CA ALA A 205 13.50 1.23 -0.48
C ALA A 205 12.24 0.75 0.26
N LEU A 206 11.74 -0.43 -0.10
CA LEU A 206 10.60 -1.05 0.58
C LEU A 206 10.88 -1.39 2.04
N ALA A 207 12.09 -1.87 2.37
CA ALA A 207 12.45 -2.20 3.75
C ALA A 207 12.43 -0.97 4.66
N ALA A 208 12.90 0.19 4.17
CA ALA A 208 12.83 1.44 4.91
C ALA A 208 11.37 1.86 5.18
N ARG A 209 10.52 1.86 4.14
CA ARG A 209 9.10 2.22 4.26
C ARG A 209 8.32 1.23 5.13
N HIS A 210 8.63 -0.06 5.05
CA HIS A 210 8.06 -1.07 5.94
C HIS A 210 8.43 -0.80 7.41
N GLY A 211 9.71 -0.50 7.68
CA GLY A 211 10.15 -0.13 9.02
C GLY A 211 9.42 1.10 9.56
N GLU A 212 9.16 2.09 8.71
CA GLU A 212 8.38 3.28 9.04
C GLU A 212 6.92 2.96 9.33
N LEU A 213 6.21 2.23 8.46
CA LEU A 213 4.83 1.83 8.70
C LEU A 213 4.70 1.01 9.99
N ARG A 214 5.64 0.08 10.23
CA ARG A 214 5.66 -0.73 11.46
C ARG A 214 5.86 0.13 12.70
N ALA A 215 6.74 1.12 12.64
CA ALA A 215 6.94 2.07 13.73
C ALA A 215 5.68 2.93 13.99
N GLN A 216 5.00 3.39 12.93
CA GLN A 216 3.76 4.17 13.04
C GLN A 216 2.64 3.35 13.69
N LEU A 217 2.42 2.11 13.25
CA LEU A 217 1.40 1.23 13.84
C LEU A 217 1.74 0.83 15.28
N ALA A 218 3.02 0.54 15.58
CA ALA A 218 3.46 0.21 16.94
C ALA A 218 3.32 1.39 17.92
N ALA A 219 3.38 2.63 17.43
CA ALA A 219 3.15 3.81 18.25
C ALA A 219 1.69 3.88 18.76
N PHE A 220 0.72 3.30 18.03
CA PHE A 220 -0.68 3.30 18.48
C PHE A 220 -0.88 2.42 19.73
N ALA A 221 -0.25 1.24 19.77
CA ALA A 221 -0.29 0.34 20.93
C ALA A 221 0.21 1.01 22.22
N GLN A 222 1.23 1.86 22.13
CA GLN A 222 1.80 2.57 23.28
C GLN A 222 0.87 3.67 23.83
N THR A 223 -0.11 4.10 23.05
CA THR A 223 -0.93 5.29 23.34
C THR A 223 -2.30 4.93 23.91
N GLY A 224 -2.58 3.63 24.08
CA GLY A 224 -3.89 3.13 24.51
C GLY A 224 -4.97 3.37 23.45
N ALA A 225 -4.59 3.42 22.17
CA ALA A 225 -5.52 3.38 21.06
C ALA A 225 -6.49 2.20 21.29
N ARG A 226 -7.79 2.49 21.26
CA ARG A 226 -8.82 1.55 21.71
C ARG A 226 -8.96 0.34 20.80
N ARG A 227 -8.55 0.49 19.54
CA ARG A 227 -8.76 -0.51 18.50
C ARG A 227 -7.46 -1.06 17.93
N VAL A 228 -6.39 -0.27 17.90
CA VAL A 228 -5.08 -0.71 17.41
C VAL A 228 -4.19 -1.10 18.59
N ASP A 229 -4.48 -2.23 19.22
CA ASP A 229 -3.56 -2.87 20.16
C ASP A 229 -2.62 -3.85 19.41
N ASP A 230 -1.79 -4.59 20.15
CA ASP A 230 -0.85 -5.59 19.60
C ASP A 230 -1.54 -6.68 18.75
N THR A 231 -2.88 -6.77 18.75
CA THR A 231 -3.66 -7.72 17.95
C THR A 231 -3.90 -7.28 16.51
N TRP A 232 -3.60 -6.02 16.14
CA TRP A 232 -3.82 -5.53 14.77
C TRP A 232 -2.54 -5.56 13.93
N ALA A 233 -1.45 -4.97 14.45
CA ALA A 233 -0.26 -4.71 13.64
C ALA A 233 0.52 -5.99 13.27
N GLU A 234 0.92 -6.81 14.25
CA GLU A 234 1.71 -8.03 13.96
C GLU A 234 0.93 -9.05 13.14
N PRO A 235 -0.37 -9.31 13.43
CA PRO A 235 -1.17 -10.17 12.57
C PRO A 235 -1.31 -9.61 11.16
N ALA A 236 -1.53 -8.30 10.99
CA ALA A 236 -1.64 -7.69 9.67
C ALA A 236 -0.35 -7.89 8.84
N PHE A 237 0.83 -7.67 9.43
CA PHE A 237 2.10 -7.94 8.73
C PHE A 237 2.32 -9.42 8.43
N ALA A 238 1.92 -10.32 9.35
CA ALA A 238 2.04 -11.76 9.13
C ALA A 238 1.08 -12.24 8.04
N ILE A 239 -0.17 -11.76 8.03
CA ILE A 239 -1.17 -12.02 6.99
C ILE A 239 -0.68 -11.43 5.66
N ALA A 240 -0.28 -10.17 5.61
CA ALA A 240 0.26 -9.54 4.40
C ALA A 240 1.47 -10.29 3.86
N SER A 241 2.40 -10.71 4.73
CA SER A 241 3.52 -11.55 4.35
C SER A 241 3.08 -12.89 3.79
N ARG A 242 2.02 -13.52 4.34
CA ARG A 242 1.43 -14.73 3.76
C ARG A 242 0.77 -14.46 2.42
N LEU A 243 0.01 -13.39 2.26
CA LEU A 243 -0.65 -12.99 1.01
C LEU A 243 0.37 -12.72 -0.10
N VAL A 244 1.47 -12.03 0.23
CA VAL A 244 2.55 -11.71 -0.70
C VAL A 244 3.41 -12.93 -1.04
N ASN A 245 3.69 -13.81 -0.06
CA ASN A 245 4.56 -14.97 -0.24
C ASN A 245 3.82 -16.28 -0.52
N ALA A 246 2.49 -16.27 -0.62
CA ALA A 246 1.71 -17.47 -0.89
C ALA A 246 2.17 -18.07 -2.22
N LYS A 247 2.88 -19.20 -2.15
CA LYS A 247 3.11 -20.05 -3.31
C LYS A 247 1.75 -20.49 -3.81
N GLN A 248 1.49 -20.34 -5.10
CA GLN A 248 0.26 -20.86 -5.69
C GLN A 248 0.16 -22.37 -5.43
N PRO A 249 -1.00 -22.87 -4.99
CA PRO A 249 -1.28 -24.29 -5.01
C PRO A 249 -1.35 -24.74 -6.48
N GLY A 250 -0.27 -25.35 -6.98
CA GLY A 250 -0.22 -25.87 -8.35
C GLY A 250 1.12 -25.74 -9.08
N ALA A 251 2.10 -25.01 -8.54
CA ALA A 251 3.46 -25.00 -9.08
C ALA A 251 4.26 -26.22 -8.56
N ALA A 252 4.11 -27.37 -9.23
CA ALA A 252 4.94 -28.56 -9.07
C ALA A 252 5.71 -28.83 -10.37
#